data_AF-A0A430F625-F1
#
_entry.id   AF-A0A430F625-F1
#
_cell.length_a   1.000
_cell.length_b   1.000
_cell.length_c   1.000
_cell.angle_alpha   90.00
_cell.angle_beta   90.00
_cell.angle_gamma   90.00
#
_symmetry.space_group_name_H-M   'P 1'
#
loop_
_entity.id
_entity.type
_entity.pdbx_description
1 polymer ?
#
loop_
_entity_poly.entity_id
_entity_poly.type
_entity_poly.pdbx_seq_one_letter_code
_entity_poly.pdbx_strand_id
1 'polypeptide(L)'
;MVDDSTIVYAGAEAGTQTELINPNEIAALAKKPNRKPQKDDERKYLWVIFASIAVLALFAVVIFAGVQIHNRRQQQLAQEHARCEGAMAALDKKAKQYEELRAGDGASAGTISDIQVADSGTVELLDEQLKAQTPAATSCDVPSVDQYDARIQQIRDHEEWYDAHMRSLQEAVDSVNDSKRLKEVEEATAALDDTLREAQTTLDLTRGQVADEATWSRLSELYDKAKQAEAAGDLDEITSIEQQIKSAISDVNASRDKKIADDERKAREEAQKKAQAEADRKKAESQSSKDNDGNANQDNKDNDRR
;
A
#
# COMPACT_ATOMS: atom_id res chain seq x y z
N MET A 1 25.37 -20.74 36.50
CA MET A 1 25.22 -21.42 37.80
C MET A 1 25.25 -22.90 37.46
N VAL A 2 26.40 -23.58 37.33
CA VAL A 2 27.50 -23.78 38.29
C VAL A 2 26.99 -24.46 39.56
N ASP A 3 27.37 -25.74 39.65
CA ASP A 3 27.63 -26.62 40.81
C ASP A 3 26.50 -26.96 41.80
N ASP A 4 26.41 -28.24 42.19
CA ASP A 4 27.17 -28.72 43.35
C ASP A 4 27.03 -30.24 43.61
N SER A 5 28.18 -30.83 44.02
CA SER A 5 28.40 -32.00 44.88
C SER A 5 27.78 -33.36 44.53
N THR A 6 28.51 -34.48 44.54
CA THR A 6 29.17 -34.97 45.76
C THR A 6 30.19 -36.06 45.43
N ILE A 7 31.43 -35.88 45.91
CA ILE A 7 32.46 -36.91 46.07
C ILE A 7 32.16 -37.67 47.36
N VAL A 8 32.09 -39.02 47.33
CA VAL A 8 32.30 -39.84 48.54
C VAL A 8 33.16 -41.07 48.22
N TYR A 9 34.13 -41.23 49.10
CA TYR A 9 35.19 -42.21 49.18
C TYR A 9 34.76 -43.64 49.53
N ALA A 10 35.60 -44.56 49.06
CA ALA A 10 36.07 -45.84 49.61
C ALA A 10 35.60 -46.36 50.99
N GLY A 11 35.40 -47.69 51.02
CA GLY A 11 35.40 -48.58 52.20
C GLY A 11 34.76 -49.92 51.80
N ALA A 12 35.48 -50.93 51.31
CA ALA A 12 36.36 -51.87 52.01
C ALA A 12 35.61 -52.82 52.97
N GLU A 13 35.47 -54.09 52.58
CA GLU A 13 35.52 -55.34 53.39
C GLU A 13 35.23 -56.52 52.42
N ALA A 14 36.18 -57.35 52.00
CA ALA A 14 37.00 -58.34 52.71
C ALA A 14 36.25 -59.65 53.01
N GLY A 15 36.74 -60.75 52.40
CA GLY A 15 36.24 -62.11 52.51
C GLY A 15 36.85 -63.00 51.41
N THR A 16 38.17 -62.97 51.21
CA THR A 16 39.12 -64.03 51.64
C THR A 16 38.72 -65.46 51.29
N GLN A 17 39.28 -65.95 50.19
CA GLN A 17 40.02 -67.21 50.24
C GLN A 17 41.25 -67.11 49.34
N THR A 18 42.37 -66.77 49.98
CA THR A 18 43.71 -66.95 49.47
C THR A 18 44.05 -68.44 49.53
N GLU A 19 44.21 -69.09 48.39
CA GLU A 19 45.14 -70.21 48.31
C GLU A 19 46.43 -69.70 47.67
N LEU A 20 47.44 -69.64 48.53
CA LEU A 20 48.79 -69.22 48.24
C LEU A 20 49.39 -70.19 47.21
N ILE A 21 49.57 -69.76 45.97
CA ILE A 21 50.58 -70.37 45.11
C ILE A 21 51.90 -69.67 45.37
N ASN A 22 52.79 -70.48 45.92
CA ASN A 22 54.11 -70.24 46.48
C ASN A 22 55.08 -69.53 45.51
N PRO A 23 55.75 -68.42 45.89
CA PRO A 23 56.74 -67.75 45.02
C PRO A 23 58.06 -68.52 44.87
N ASN A 24 58.12 -69.76 45.34
CA ASN A 24 59.32 -70.61 45.33
C ASN A 24 59.25 -71.71 44.25
N GLU A 25 58.09 -71.89 43.58
CA GLU A 25 57.93 -72.87 42.49
C GLU A 25 58.16 -72.27 41.09
N ILE A 26 58.28 -70.95 40.99
CA ILE A 26 58.74 -70.23 39.79
C ILE A 26 60.24 -70.49 39.48
N ALA A 27 60.95 -71.22 40.35
CA ALA A 27 62.35 -71.62 40.16
C ALA A 27 62.55 -73.10 39.75
N ALA A 28 61.49 -73.93 39.71
CA ALA A 28 61.62 -75.38 39.45
C ALA A 28 61.09 -75.85 38.08
N LEU A 29 60.47 -74.98 37.26
CA LEU A 29 60.14 -75.28 35.86
C LEU A 29 61.15 -74.72 34.85
N ALA A 30 62.28 -74.19 35.33
CA ALA A 30 63.45 -73.88 34.53
C ALA A 30 64.26 -75.15 34.18
N LYS A 31 63.62 -76.17 33.58
CA LYS A 31 64.33 -77.25 32.89
C LYS A 31 64.15 -77.09 31.40
N LYS A 32 65.04 -76.27 30.85
CA LYS A 32 65.27 -76.07 29.41
C LYS A 32 65.35 -77.43 28.70
N PRO A 33 64.47 -77.77 27.75
CA PRO A 33 64.81 -78.81 26.80
C PRO A 33 65.91 -78.26 25.91
N ASN A 34 67.12 -78.77 26.10
CA ASN A 34 68.22 -78.60 25.17
C ASN A 34 67.84 -79.30 23.85
N ARG A 35 67.24 -78.55 22.91
CA ARG A 35 67.19 -78.90 21.50
C ARG A 35 67.98 -77.85 20.72
N LYS A 36 68.95 -78.37 19.95
CA LYS A 36 69.84 -77.68 19.00
C LYS A 36 69.04 -76.73 18.08
N PRO A 37 69.65 -75.65 17.54
CA PRO A 37 68.93 -74.63 16.81
C PRO A 37 68.36 -75.20 15.52
N GLN A 38 67.03 -75.16 15.35
CA GLN A 38 66.40 -75.43 14.06
C GLN A 38 66.21 -74.09 13.34
N LYS A 39 67.14 -73.78 12.42
CA LYS A 39 67.25 -72.53 11.65
C LYS A 39 66.19 -72.42 10.54
N ASP A 40 65.08 -73.15 10.67
CA ASP A 40 64.09 -73.40 9.62
C ASP A 40 62.66 -72.93 9.98
N ASP A 41 62.39 -72.55 11.25
CA ASP A 41 61.05 -72.11 11.69
C ASP A 41 60.94 -70.59 11.97
N GLU A 42 62.06 -69.90 12.23
CA GLU A 42 62.09 -68.43 12.36
C GLU A 42 61.76 -67.73 11.03
N ARG A 43 62.22 -68.29 9.91
CA ARG A 43 61.88 -67.80 8.55
C ARG A 43 60.41 -67.99 8.22
N LYS A 44 59.79 -69.10 8.65
CA LYS A 44 58.36 -69.35 8.44
C LYS A 44 57.50 -68.41 9.27
N TYR A 45 57.88 -68.15 10.52
CA TYR A 45 57.18 -67.20 11.37
C TYR A 45 57.30 -65.75 10.85
N LEU A 46 58.50 -65.34 10.42
CA LEU A 46 58.70 -64.05 9.75
C LEU A 46 57.89 -63.95 8.45
N TRP A 47 57.83 -65.01 7.64
CA TRP A 47 57.02 -65.01 6.41
C TRP A 47 55.51 -64.90 6.70
N VAL A 48 55.02 -65.54 7.75
CA VAL A 48 53.62 -65.40 8.21
C VAL A 48 53.33 -63.98 8.71
N ILE A 49 54.27 -63.32 9.40
CA ILE A 49 54.14 -61.92 9.82
C ILE A 49 54.14 -60.98 8.59
N PHE A 50 55.04 -61.17 7.63
CA PHE A 50 55.06 -60.34 6.43
C PHE A 50 53.79 -60.55 5.58
N ALA A 51 53.30 -61.79 5.49
CA ALA A 51 52.04 -62.09 4.82
C ALA A 51 50.84 -61.45 5.53
N SER A 52 50.80 -61.46 6.87
CA SER A 52 49.72 -60.83 7.63
C SER A 52 49.74 -59.30 7.51
N ILE A 53 50.92 -58.68 7.54
CA ILE A 53 51.09 -57.23 7.31
C ILE A 53 50.66 -56.86 5.88
N ALA A 54 51.01 -57.67 4.88
CA ALA A 54 50.61 -57.43 3.49
C ALA A 54 49.08 -57.50 3.33
N VAL A 55 48.42 -58.46 3.97
CA VAL A 55 46.96 -58.58 3.99
C VAL A 55 46.31 -57.39 4.70
N LEU A 56 46.85 -56.95 5.85
CA LEU A 56 46.37 -55.77 6.56
C LEU A 56 46.55 -54.48 5.75
N ALA A 57 47.66 -54.35 5.01
CA ALA A 57 47.88 -53.22 4.11
C ALA A 57 46.85 -53.18 2.96
N LEU A 58 46.50 -54.34 2.39
CA LEU A 58 45.43 -54.42 1.38
C LEU A 58 44.07 -54.03 1.94
N PHE A 59 43.73 -54.48 3.16
CA PHE A 59 42.49 -54.05 3.83
C PHE A 59 42.48 -52.56 4.11
N ALA A 60 43.59 -51.97 4.55
CA ALA A 60 43.69 -50.54 4.79
C ALA A 60 43.45 -49.71 3.51
N VAL A 61 43.96 -50.16 2.35
CA VAL A 61 43.71 -49.50 1.05
C VAL A 61 42.23 -49.57 0.67
N VAL A 62 41.56 -50.71 0.85
CA VAL A 62 40.12 -50.87 0.56
C VAL A 62 39.27 -49.99 1.48
N ILE A 63 39.58 -49.95 2.78
CA ILE A 63 38.87 -49.10 3.75
C ILE A 63 39.07 -47.62 3.39
N PHE A 64 40.30 -47.20 3.09
CA PHE A 64 40.59 -45.81 2.71
C PHE A 64 39.86 -45.40 1.42
N ALA A 65 39.83 -46.27 0.40
CA ALA A 65 39.06 -46.04 -0.81
C ALA A 65 37.55 -45.95 -0.54
N GLY A 66 37.00 -46.83 0.31
CA GLY A 66 35.60 -46.79 0.73
C GLY A 66 35.22 -45.52 1.48
N VAL A 67 36.06 -45.08 2.43
CA VAL A 67 35.89 -43.82 3.17
C VAL A 67 35.95 -42.62 2.23
N GLN A 68 36.89 -42.59 1.28
CA GLN A 68 36.99 -41.52 0.29
C GLN A 68 35.75 -41.44 -0.61
N ILE A 69 35.24 -42.59 -1.08
CA ILE A 69 34.01 -42.64 -1.90
C ILE A 69 32.81 -42.16 -1.08
N HIS A 70 32.68 -42.61 0.17
CA HIS A 70 31.60 -42.19 1.05
C HIS A 70 31.66 -40.68 1.33
N ASN A 71 32.84 -40.15 1.64
CA ASN A 71 33.04 -38.73 1.92
C ASN A 71 32.71 -37.84 0.71
N ARG A 72 33.08 -38.26 -0.51
CA ARG A 72 32.70 -37.54 -1.74
C ARG A 72 31.19 -37.53 -1.98
N ARG A 73 30.50 -38.66 -1.71
CA ARG A 73 29.04 -38.72 -1.82
C ARG A 73 28.36 -37.84 -0.78
N GLN A 74 28.88 -37.79 0.45
CA GLN A 74 28.39 -36.88 1.49
C GLN A 74 28.59 -35.41 1.11
N GLN A 75 29.74 -35.06 0.53
CA GLN A 75 29.99 -33.71 0.03
C GLN A 75 29.06 -33.33 -1.12
N GLN A 76 28.80 -34.24 -2.06
CA GLN A 76 27.85 -34.02 -3.15
C GLN A 76 26.42 -33.83 -2.63
N LEU A 77 25.98 -34.68 -1.69
CA LEU A 77 24.68 -34.55 -1.02
C LEU A 77 24.56 -33.19 -0.32
N ALA A 78 25.57 -32.79 0.46
CA ALA A 78 25.57 -31.51 1.15
C ALA A 78 25.56 -30.33 0.18
N GLN A 79 26.24 -30.44 -0.97
CA GLN A 79 26.27 -29.40 -1.99
C GLN A 79 24.91 -29.23 -2.68
N GLU A 80 24.26 -30.32 -3.08
CA GLU A 80 22.94 -30.24 -3.72
C GLU A 80 21.85 -29.82 -2.74
N HIS A 81 21.93 -30.27 -1.48
CA HIS A 81 21.06 -29.78 -0.41
C HIS A 81 21.25 -28.27 -0.20
N ALA A 82 22.49 -27.78 -0.12
CA ALA A 82 22.75 -26.34 0.03
C ALA A 82 22.24 -25.51 -1.17
N ARG A 83 22.29 -26.06 -2.39
CA ARG A 83 21.69 -25.40 -3.57
C ARG A 83 20.16 -25.34 -3.47
N CYS A 84 19.54 -26.43 -3.05
CA CYS A 84 18.10 -26.47 -2.82
C CYS A 84 17.69 -25.46 -1.74
N GLU A 85 18.39 -25.40 -0.61
CA GLU A 85 18.15 -24.41 0.45
C GLU A 85 18.31 -22.96 -0.06
N GLY A 86 19.30 -22.73 -0.93
CA GLY A 86 19.45 -21.43 -1.60
C GLY A 86 18.27 -21.06 -2.49
N ALA A 87 17.71 -22.02 -3.22
CA ALA A 87 16.49 -21.83 -4.03
C ALA A 87 15.25 -21.63 -3.13
N MET A 88 15.10 -22.41 -2.05
CA MET A 88 14.04 -22.22 -1.07
C MET A 88 14.07 -20.83 -0.42
N ALA A 89 15.25 -20.33 -0.08
CA ALA A 89 15.39 -18.98 0.48
C ALA A 89 14.94 -17.88 -0.50
N ALA A 90 15.19 -18.07 -1.79
CA ALA A 90 14.71 -17.16 -2.84
C ALA A 90 13.19 -17.26 -3.01
N LEU A 91 12.63 -18.47 -3.04
CA LEU A 91 11.19 -18.72 -3.04
C LEU A 91 10.48 -18.09 -1.83
N ASP A 92 11.01 -18.28 -0.62
CA ASP A 92 10.46 -17.71 0.61
C ASP A 92 10.41 -16.19 0.56
N LYS A 93 11.41 -15.57 -0.06
CA LYS A 93 11.43 -14.12 -0.26
C LYS A 93 10.29 -13.69 -1.19
N LYS A 94 10.06 -14.40 -2.30
CA LYS A 94 8.96 -14.13 -3.23
C LYS A 94 7.59 -14.34 -2.58
N ALA A 95 7.43 -15.42 -1.81
CA ALA A 95 6.22 -15.69 -1.06
C ALA A 95 5.91 -14.56 -0.06
N LYS A 96 6.91 -14.05 0.66
CA LYS A 96 6.76 -12.89 1.56
C LYS A 96 6.36 -11.62 0.81
N GLN A 97 7.02 -11.31 -0.30
CA GLN A 97 6.69 -10.14 -1.12
C GLN A 97 5.26 -10.19 -1.66
N TYR A 98 4.82 -11.36 -2.11
CA TYR A 98 3.44 -11.57 -2.55
C TYR A 98 2.44 -11.38 -1.40
N GLU A 99 2.73 -11.92 -0.22
CA GLU A 99 1.87 -11.74 0.97
C GLU A 99 1.81 -10.28 1.41
N GLU A 100 2.93 -9.56 1.40
CA GLU A 100 2.99 -8.12 1.71
C GLU A 100 2.14 -7.31 0.73
N LEU A 101 2.23 -7.59 -0.58
CA LEU A 101 1.38 -6.95 -1.59
C LEU A 101 -0.10 -7.29 -1.37
N ARG A 102 -0.42 -8.56 -1.13
CA ARG A 102 -1.80 -9.02 -0.92
C ARG A 102 -2.43 -8.43 0.33
N ALA A 103 -1.69 -8.35 1.44
CA ALA A 103 -2.15 -7.82 2.71
C ALA A 103 -2.10 -6.28 2.79
N GLY A 104 -1.28 -5.64 1.96
CA GLY A 104 -1.15 -4.19 1.86
C GLY A 104 -2.09 -3.61 0.81
N ASP A 105 -1.54 -3.31 -0.37
CA ASP A 105 -2.27 -2.62 -1.44
C ASP A 105 -3.42 -3.47 -1.98
N GLY A 106 -3.23 -4.79 -2.10
CA GLY A 106 -4.27 -5.73 -2.50
C GLY A 106 -5.50 -5.69 -1.57
N ALA A 107 -5.28 -5.75 -0.25
CA ALA A 107 -6.35 -5.67 0.73
C ALA A 107 -7.03 -4.30 0.74
N SER A 108 -6.24 -3.22 0.61
CA SER A 108 -6.76 -1.85 0.56
C SER A 108 -7.65 -1.64 -0.66
N ALA A 109 -7.19 -2.03 -1.86
CA ALA A 109 -7.97 -1.99 -3.08
C ALA A 109 -9.18 -2.93 -3.03
N GLY A 110 -9.06 -4.08 -2.36
CA GLY A 110 -10.17 -5.02 -2.15
C GLY A 110 -11.33 -4.49 -1.29
N THR A 111 -11.15 -3.33 -0.63
CA THR A 111 -12.26 -2.63 0.04
C THR A 111 -13.08 -1.74 -0.89
N ILE A 112 -12.57 -1.47 -2.09
CA ILE A 112 -13.26 -0.66 -3.10
C ILE A 112 -14.37 -1.51 -3.73
N SER A 113 -15.59 -0.97 -3.69
CA SER A 113 -16.78 -1.61 -4.24
C SER A 113 -17.01 -1.24 -5.71
N ASP A 114 -17.83 -2.05 -6.37
CA ASP A 114 -18.27 -1.87 -7.76
C ASP A 114 -18.90 -0.50 -8.04
N ILE A 115 -19.64 0.07 -7.08
CA ILE A 115 -20.26 1.39 -7.24
C ILE A 115 -19.25 2.56 -7.18
N GLN A 116 -18.05 2.32 -6.66
CA GLN A 116 -17.02 3.35 -6.48
C GLN A 116 -16.07 3.44 -7.68
N VAL A 117 -16.24 2.58 -8.68
CA VAL A 117 -15.39 2.50 -9.87
C VAL A 117 -16.20 2.77 -11.13
N ALA A 118 -15.53 3.24 -12.18
CA ALA A 118 -16.16 3.44 -13.49
C ALA A 118 -16.39 2.10 -14.21
N ASP A 119 -15.50 1.13 -13.98
CA ASP A 119 -15.55 -0.22 -14.52
C ASP A 119 -15.54 -1.25 -13.36
N SER A 120 -16.70 -1.84 -13.10
CA SER A 120 -16.89 -2.87 -12.08
C SER A 120 -16.08 -4.15 -12.35
N GLY A 121 -15.74 -4.43 -13.62
CA GLY A 121 -14.92 -5.59 -13.99
C GLY A 121 -13.52 -5.54 -13.39
N THR A 122 -13.00 -4.34 -13.07
CA THR A 122 -11.72 -4.19 -12.37
C THR A 122 -11.76 -4.77 -10.95
N VAL A 123 -12.88 -4.59 -10.24
CA VAL A 123 -13.09 -5.13 -8.88
C VAL A 123 -13.22 -6.65 -8.92
N GLU A 124 -13.95 -7.17 -9.91
CA GLU A 124 -14.07 -8.62 -10.14
C GLU A 124 -12.70 -9.26 -10.40
N LEU A 125 -11.90 -8.66 -11.29
CA LEU A 125 -10.56 -9.14 -11.60
C LEU A 125 -9.65 -9.12 -10.37
N LEU A 126 -9.69 -8.06 -9.55
CA LEU A 126 -8.91 -8.00 -8.31
C LEU A 126 -9.32 -9.11 -7.33
N ASP A 127 -10.61 -9.34 -7.15
CA ASP A 127 -11.12 -10.43 -6.29
C ASP A 127 -10.67 -11.81 -6.77
N GLU A 128 -10.61 -12.05 -8.09
CA GLU A 128 -10.03 -13.26 -8.66
C GLU A 128 -8.54 -13.41 -8.33
N GLN A 129 -7.74 -12.34 -8.46
CA GLN A 129 -6.31 -12.37 -8.13
C GLN A 129 -6.08 -12.62 -6.64
N LEU A 130 -6.88 -12.01 -5.76
CA LEU A 130 -6.78 -12.20 -4.31
C LEU A 130 -7.12 -13.62 -3.87
N LYS A 131 -7.93 -14.35 -4.66
CA LYS A 131 -8.30 -15.76 -4.44
C LYS A 131 -7.34 -16.77 -5.06
N ALA A 132 -6.27 -16.31 -5.73
CA ALA A 132 -5.31 -17.20 -6.35
C ALA A 132 -4.69 -18.17 -5.32
N GLN A 133 -4.73 -19.46 -5.64
CA GLN A 133 -4.20 -20.50 -4.76
C GLN A 133 -2.67 -20.56 -4.88
N THR A 134 -1.99 -20.39 -3.75
CA THR A 134 -0.52 -20.43 -3.72
C THR A 134 0.03 -21.84 -3.97
N PRO A 135 1.25 -21.95 -4.50
CA PRO A 135 1.92 -23.23 -4.68
C PRO A 135 2.08 -24.00 -3.35
N ALA A 136 2.06 -25.33 -3.43
CA ALA A 136 2.19 -26.18 -2.25
C ALA A 136 3.58 -26.03 -1.58
N ALA A 137 3.60 -26.17 -0.25
CA ALA A 137 4.84 -26.17 0.51
C ALA A 137 5.80 -27.26 0.00
N THR A 138 7.07 -26.89 -0.16
CA THR A 138 8.11 -27.74 -0.75
C THR A 138 9.29 -27.85 0.22
N SER A 139 9.98 -28.99 0.25
CA SER A 139 11.15 -29.22 1.11
C SER A 139 12.35 -29.74 0.32
N CYS A 140 13.54 -29.48 0.85
CA CYS A 140 14.80 -29.98 0.29
C CYS A 140 15.16 -31.40 0.75
N ASP A 141 14.35 -32.01 1.61
CA ASP A 141 14.48 -33.40 2.02
C ASP A 141 14.06 -34.32 0.86
N VAL A 142 15.05 -34.86 0.13
CA VAL A 142 14.84 -35.81 -0.95
C VAL A 142 15.55 -37.16 -0.68
N PRO A 143 14.98 -38.30 -1.12
CA PRO A 143 15.55 -39.63 -0.87
C PRO A 143 16.91 -39.93 -1.53
N SER A 144 17.29 -39.18 -2.56
CA SER A 144 18.52 -39.43 -3.35
C SER A 144 19.03 -38.18 -4.05
N VAL A 145 20.34 -38.12 -4.33
CA VAL A 145 21.00 -36.99 -5.04
C VAL A 145 20.28 -36.66 -6.36
N ASP A 146 19.91 -37.68 -7.13
CA ASP A 146 19.33 -37.51 -8.47
C ASP A 146 17.93 -36.86 -8.47
N GLN A 147 17.33 -36.63 -7.30
CA GLN A 147 16.04 -35.95 -7.15
C GLN A 147 16.16 -34.44 -6.86
N TYR A 148 17.35 -33.94 -6.52
CA TYR A 148 17.54 -32.52 -6.22
C TYR A 148 17.27 -31.63 -7.44
N ASP A 149 17.70 -32.04 -8.63
CA ASP A 149 17.47 -31.24 -9.84
C ASP A 149 15.97 -31.04 -10.09
N ALA A 150 15.18 -32.11 -10.02
CA ALA A 150 13.73 -32.04 -10.16
C ALA A 150 13.09 -31.17 -9.07
N ARG A 151 13.57 -31.28 -7.82
CA ARG A 151 13.10 -30.47 -6.70
C ARG A 151 13.41 -28.98 -6.91
N ILE A 152 14.62 -28.65 -7.35
CA ILE A 152 15.04 -27.28 -7.65
C ILE A 152 14.23 -26.71 -8.81
N GLN A 153 13.93 -27.50 -9.85
CA GLN A 153 13.03 -27.04 -10.93
C GLN A 153 11.63 -26.75 -10.42
N GLN A 154 11.05 -27.61 -9.58
CA GLN A 154 9.75 -27.32 -8.96
C GLN A 154 9.76 -26.01 -8.15
N ILE A 155 10.84 -25.76 -7.39
CA ILE A 155 11.01 -24.48 -6.67
C ILE A 155 11.04 -23.30 -7.64
N ARG A 156 11.73 -23.42 -8.77
CA ARG A 156 11.75 -22.39 -9.82
C ARG A 156 10.37 -22.17 -10.44
N ASP A 157 9.62 -23.22 -10.72
CA ASP A 157 8.24 -23.10 -11.21
C ASP A 157 7.37 -22.34 -10.20
N HIS A 158 7.58 -22.55 -8.90
CA HIS A 158 6.90 -21.78 -7.86
C HIS A 158 7.36 -20.31 -7.83
N GLU A 159 8.66 -20.03 -8.01
CA GLU A 159 9.16 -18.65 -8.14
C GLU A 159 8.51 -17.92 -9.33
N GLU A 160 8.43 -18.58 -10.49
CA GLU A 160 7.78 -18.03 -11.69
C GLU A 160 6.29 -17.77 -11.45
N TRP A 161 5.61 -18.67 -10.72
CA TRP A 161 4.23 -18.45 -10.31
C TRP A 161 4.08 -17.19 -9.46
N TYR A 162 4.93 -17.00 -8.45
CA TYR A 162 4.88 -15.79 -7.60
C TYR A 162 5.18 -14.53 -8.40
N ASP A 163 6.16 -14.57 -9.32
CA ASP A 163 6.48 -13.43 -10.18
C ASP A 163 5.36 -13.07 -11.15
N ALA A 164 4.63 -14.06 -11.65
CA ALA A 164 3.44 -13.82 -12.48
C ALA A 164 2.30 -13.21 -11.65
N HIS A 165 1.99 -13.79 -10.49
CA HIS A 165 0.84 -13.39 -9.66
C HIS A 165 1.07 -12.07 -8.93
N MET A 166 2.31 -11.75 -8.52
CA MET A 166 2.62 -10.42 -7.98
C MET A 166 2.37 -9.33 -9.01
N ARG A 167 2.79 -9.53 -10.27
CA ARG A 167 2.57 -8.57 -11.35
C ARG A 167 1.08 -8.44 -11.67
N SER A 168 0.38 -9.56 -11.83
CA SER A 168 -1.05 -9.55 -12.12
C SER A 168 -1.87 -8.93 -10.99
N LEU A 169 -1.49 -9.17 -9.73
CA LEU A 169 -2.13 -8.55 -8.58
C LEU A 169 -1.88 -7.03 -8.55
N GLN A 170 -0.64 -6.59 -8.80
CA GLN A 170 -0.35 -5.15 -8.89
C GLN A 170 -1.14 -4.48 -10.02
N GLU A 171 -1.19 -5.09 -11.21
CA GLU A 171 -1.97 -4.57 -12.34
C GLU A 171 -3.46 -4.47 -12.01
N ALA A 172 -4.02 -5.45 -11.29
CA ALA A 172 -5.42 -5.41 -10.85
C ALA A 172 -5.66 -4.31 -9.79
N VAL A 173 -4.74 -4.14 -8.84
CA VAL A 173 -4.78 -3.05 -7.85
C VAL A 173 -4.75 -1.69 -8.54
N ASP A 174 -3.81 -1.49 -9.47
CA ASP A 174 -3.68 -0.25 -10.22
C ASP A 174 -4.93 0.03 -11.05
N SER A 175 -5.49 -1.00 -11.70
CA SER A 175 -6.71 -0.89 -12.50
C SER A 175 -7.93 -0.46 -11.67
N VAL A 176 -8.12 -1.02 -10.47
CA VAL A 176 -9.21 -0.61 -9.57
C VAL A 176 -9.04 0.84 -9.12
N ASN A 177 -7.82 1.24 -8.75
CA ASN A 177 -7.54 2.61 -8.32
C ASN A 177 -7.70 3.64 -9.47
N ASP A 178 -7.26 3.29 -10.67
CA ASP A 178 -7.45 4.12 -11.87
C ASP A 178 -8.94 4.24 -12.23
N SER A 179 -9.69 3.14 -12.16
CA SER A 179 -11.12 3.12 -12.41
C SER A 179 -11.91 3.93 -11.37
N LYS A 180 -11.49 3.91 -10.10
CA LYS A 180 -12.03 4.77 -9.05
C LYS A 180 -11.74 6.25 -9.33
N ARG A 181 -10.50 6.60 -9.67
CA ARG A 181 -10.13 7.98 -9.99
C ARG A 181 -10.91 8.50 -11.20
N LEU A 182 -11.10 7.66 -12.22
CA LEU A 182 -11.93 8.00 -13.37
C LEU A 182 -13.37 8.29 -12.95
N LYS A 183 -13.95 7.45 -12.07
CA LYS A 183 -15.29 7.67 -11.53
C LYS A 183 -15.42 9.01 -10.81
N GLU A 184 -14.45 9.34 -9.96
CA GLU A 184 -14.41 10.62 -9.24
C GLU A 184 -14.34 11.82 -10.22
N VAL A 185 -13.56 11.72 -11.29
CA VAL A 185 -13.48 12.75 -12.34
C VAL A 185 -14.80 12.88 -13.09
N GLU A 186 -15.46 11.78 -13.45
CA GLU A 186 -16.78 11.81 -14.11
C GLU A 186 -17.84 12.48 -13.24
N GLU A 187 -17.88 12.16 -11.95
CA GLU A 187 -18.83 12.76 -10.99
C GLU A 187 -18.55 14.25 -10.78
N ALA A 188 -17.29 14.63 -10.61
CA ALA A 188 -16.89 16.03 -10.47
C ALA A 188 -17.20 16.83 -11.74
N THR A 189 -16.98 16.25 -12.92
CA THR A 189 -17.32 16.86 -14.20
C THR A 189 -18.82 17.08 -14.30
N ALA A 190 -19.65 16.08 -13.96
CA ALA A 190 -21.11 16.23 -13.99
C ALA A 190 -21.61 17.33 -13.04
N ALA A 191 -21.02 17.45 -11.84
CA ALA A 191 -21.36 18.50 -10.89
C ALA A 191 -20.92 19.90 -11.37
N LEU A 192 -19.76 20.00 -12.01
CA LEU A 192 -19.30 21.22 -12.67
C LEU A 192 -20.24 21.63 -13.81
N ASP A 193 -20.69 20.67 -14.61
CA ASP A 193 -21.62 20.87 -15.73
C ASP A 193 -22.96 21.46 -15.25
N ASP A 194 -23.51 20.95 -14.15
CA ASP A 194 -24.70 21.49 -13.49
C ASP A 194 -24.45 22.94 -13.00
N THR A 195 -23.31 23.16 -12.36
CA THR A 195 -22.89 24.49 -11.87
C THR A 195 -22.70 25.47 -13.02
N LEU A 196 -22.18 25.04 -14.17
CA LEU A 196 -22.02 25.86 -15.37
C LEU A 196 -23.36 26.28 -15.97
N ARG A 197 -24.40 25.43 -15.91
CA ARG A 197 -25.75 25.81 -16.35
C ARG A 197 -26.36 26.90 -15.45
N GLU A 198 -26.13 26.82 -14.14
CA GLU A 198 -26.53 27.87 -13.20
C GLU A 198 -25.74 29.16 -13.43
N ALA A 199 -24.43 29.06 -13.65
CA ALA A 199 -23.56 30.19 -13.95
C ALA A 199 -23.99 30.92 -15.23
N GLN A 200 -24.27 30.16 -16.31
CA GLN A 200 -24.73 30.71 -17.57
C GLN A 200 -26.06 31.45 -17.41
N THR A 201 -27.03 30.83 -16.71
CA THR A 201 -28.32 31.48 -16.41
C THR A 201 -28.12 32.76 -15.61
N THR A 202 -27.24 32.74 -14.61
CA THR A 202 -26.89 33.91 -13.81
C THR A 202 -26.28 35.02 -14.68
N LEU A 203 -25.30 34.69 -15.54
CA LEU A 203 -24.66 35.63 -16.45
C LEU A 203 -25.67 36.30 -17.39
N ASP A 204 -26.59 35.52 -17.96
CA ASP A 204 -27.59 36.02 -18.90
C ASP A 204 -28.61 36.95 -18.23
N LEU A 205 -29.08 36.60 -17.03
CA LEU A 205 -30.09 37.39 -16.31
C LEU A 205 -29.52 38.67 -15.68
N THR A 206 -28.23 38.69 -15.32
CA THR A 206 -27.65 39.76 -14.50
C THR A 206 -26.85 40.79 -15.29
N ARG A 207 -26.68 40.59 -16.61
CA ARG A 207 -25.90 41.49 -17.47
C ARG A 207 -26.43 42.93 -17.43
N GLY A 208 -25.59 43.88 -16.99
CA GLY A 208 -25.96 45.28 -16.81
C GLY A 208 -26.93 45.54 -15.64
N GLN A 209 -27.32 44.49 -14.92
CA GLN A 209 -28.25 44.52 -13.79
C GLN A 209 -27.54 44.30 -12.45
N VAL A 210 -26.21 44.43 -12.39
CA VAL A 210 -25.42 44.38 -11.17
C VAL A 210 -24.96 45.77 -10.71
N ALA A 211 -24.63 45.90 -9.41
CA ALA A 211 -24.09 47.14 -8.84
C ALA A 211 -22.58 47.26 -9.08
N ASP A 212 -21.88 46.12 -9.11
CA ASP A 212 -20.47 45.98 -9.41
C ASP A 212 -20.30 45.05 -10.62
N GLU A 213 -19.86 45.60 -11.76
CA GLU A 213 -19.64 44.83 -12.99
C GLU A 213 -18.42 43.91 -12.93
N ALA A 214 -17.52 44.11 -11.96
CA ALA A 214 -16.39 43.21 -11.75
C ALA A 214 -16.85 41.82 -11.28
N THR A 215 -17.97 41.72 -10.53
CA THR A 215 -18.51 40.42 -10.11
C THR A 215 -19.01 39.61 -11.31
N TRP A 216 -19.70 40.27 -12.25
CA TRP A 216 -20.18 39.63 -13.49
C TRP A 216 -19.01 39.19 -14.36
N SER A 217 -18.01 40.07 -14.54
CA SER A 217 -16.82 39.79 -15.34
C SER A 217 -16.03 38.59 -14.78
N ARG A 218 -15.86 38.53 -13.46
CA ARG A 218 -15.21 37.40 -12.78
C ARG A 218 -15.95 36.08 -13.01
N LEU A 219 -17.28 36.07 -12.90
CA LEU A 219 -18.07 34.87 -13.18
C LEU A 219 -17.90 34.41 -14.64
N SER A 220 -17.88 35.35 -15.59
CA SER A 220 -17.65 35.06 -17.02
C SER A 220 -16.27 34.44 -17.26
N GLU A 221 -15.22 34.98 -16.65
CA GLU A 221 -13.86 34.44 -16.77
C GLU A 221 -13.74 33.03 -16.16
N LEU A 222 -14.38 32.79 -15.02
CA LEU A 222 -14.40 31.47 -14.38
C LEU A 222 -15.16 30.45 -15.21
N TYR A 223 -16.27 30.86 -15.84
CA TYR A 223 -17.05 30.03 -16.75
C TYR A 223 -16.20 29.56 -17.95
N ASP A 224 -15.40 30.44 -18.55
CA ASP A 224 -14.51 30.08 -19.65
C ASP A 224 -13.34 29.19 -19.21
N LYS A 225 -12.82 29.38 -17.99
CA LYS A 225 -11.77 28.54 -17.40
C LYS A 225 -12.28 27.14 -17.07
N ALA A 226 -13.50 27.02 -16.56
CA ALA A 226 -14.08 25.72 -16.24
C ALA A 226 -14.19 24.81 -17.46
N LYS A 227 -14.57 25.35 -18.63
CA LYS A 227 -14.57 24.58 -19.88
C LYS A 227 -13.18 24.05 -20.29
N GLN A 228 -12.12 24.76 -19.89
CA GLN A 228 -10.74 24.30 -20.11
C GLN A 228 -10.36 23.21 -19.11
N ALA A 229 -10.77 23.36 -17.85
CA ALA A 229 -10.56 22.36 -16.80
C ALA A 229 -11.25 21.02 -17.12
N GLU A 230 -12.49 21.06 -17.64
CA GLU A 230 -13.20 19.86 -18.10
C GLU A 230 -12.42 19.11 -19.19
N ALA A 231 -11.81 19.85 -20.12
CA ALA A 231 -11.01 19.25 -21.19
C ALA A 231 -9.69 18.65 -20.69
N ALA A 232 -9.14 19.16 -19.58
CA ALA A 232 -7.92 18.64 -18.96
C ALA A 232 -8.18 17.37 -18.13
N GLY A 233 -9.36 17.22 -17.55
CA GLY A 233 -9.75 16.04 -16.77
C GLY A 233 -9.06 15.93 -15.40
N ASP A 234 -8.53 17.04 -14.88
CA ASP A 234 -7.88 17.07 -13.57
C ASP A 234 -8.93 17.27 -12.46
N LEU A 235 -9.03 16.29 -11.55
CA LEU A 235 -10.04 16.26 -10.49
C LEU A 235 -9.95 17.48 -9.56
N ASP A 236 -8.74 17.88 -9.18
CA ASP A 236 -8.52 18.98 -8.23
C ASP A 236 -8.85 20.32 -8.90
N GLU A 237 -8.48 20.49 -10.18
CA GLU A 237 -8.81 21.68 -10.96
C GLU A 237 -10.32 21.81 -11.18
N ILE A 238 -11.00 20.72 -11.56
CA ILE A 238 -12.46 20.67 -11.75
C ILE A 238 -13.18 21.03 -10.44
N THR A 239 -12.79 20.41 -9.33
CA THR A 239 -13.41 20.68 -8.03
C THR A 239 -13.15 22.11 -7.56
N SER A 240 -11.93 22.61 -7.78
CA SER A 240 -11.57 23.99 -7.41
C SER A 240 -12.33 25.03 -8.22
N ILE A 241 -12.44 24.85 -9.53
CA ILE A 241 -13.13 25.82 -10.40
C ILE A 241 -14.64 25.81 -10.13
N GLU A 242 -15.22 24.64 -9.86
CA GLU A 242 -16.63 24.52 -9.46
C GLU A 242 -16.93 25.36 -8.21
N GLN A 243 -16.11 25.25 -7.16
CA GLN A 243 -16.26 26.04 -5.93
C GLN A 243 -16.12 27.54 -6.18
N GLN A 244 -15.17 27.94 -7.03
CA GLN A 244 -14.98 29.34 -7.40
C GLN A 244 -16.19 29.89 -8.16
N ILE A 245 -16.79 29.10 -9.06
CA ILE A 245 -18.00 29.48 -9.78
C ILE A 245 -19.18 29.63 -8.81
N LYS A 246 -19.39 28.67 -7.90
CA LYS A 246 -20.45 28.76 -6.87
C LYS A 246 -20.34 30.05 -6.03
N SER A 247 -19.11 30.40 -5.62
CA SER A 247 -18.85 31.67 -4.93
C SER A 247 -19.16 32.89 -5.80
N ALA A 248 -18.71 32.88 -7.06
CA ALA A 248 -18.92 34.00 -7.98
C ALA A 248 -20.41 34.20 -8.34
N ILE A 249 -21.20 33.12 -8.45
CA ILE A 249 -22.66 33.19 -8.59
C ILE A 249 -23.27 33.92 -7.39
N SER A 250 -22.85 33.59 -6.17
CA SER A 250 -23.33 34.27 -4.95
C SER A 250 -22.99 35.76 -4.95
N ASP A 251 -21.74 36.11 -5.31
CA ASP A 251 -21.28 37.50 -5.40
C ASP A 251 -22.07 38.31 -6.43
N VAL A 252 -22.34 37.72 -7.61
CA VAL A 252 -23.14 38.35 -8.68
C VAL A 252 -24.58 38.58 -8.22
N ASN A 253 -25.20 37.60 -7.57
CA ASN A 253 -26.56 37.73 -7.04
C ASN A 253 -26.64 38.83 -5.96
N ALA A 254 -25.68 38.88 -5.04
CA ALA A 254 -25.60 39.94 -4.04
C ALA A 254 -25.42 41.34 -4.68
N SER A 255 -24.60 41.42 -5.73
CA SER A 255 -24.38 42.64 -6.51
C SER A 255 -25.65 43.11 -7.24
N ARG A 256 -26.42 42.18 -7.82
CA ARG A 256 -27.74 42.46 -8.42
C ARG A 256 -28.71 42.99 -7.37
N ASP A 257 -28.83 42.30 -6.24
CA ASP A 257 -29.79 42.68 -5.19
C ASP A 257 -29.46 44.06 -4.61
N LYS A 258 -28.17 44.38 -4.47
CA LYS A 258 -27.72 45.73 -4.10
C LYS A 258 -28.14 46.78 -5.12
N LYS A 259 -28.02 46.49 -6.43
CA LYS A 259 -28.46 47.41 -7.49
C LYS A 259 -29.96 47.68 -7.39
N ILE A 260 -30.77 46.63 -7.23
CA ILE A 260 -32.22 46.74 -7.06
C ILE A 260 -32.54 47.64 -5.86
N ALA A 261 -31.91 47.41 -4.72
CA ALA A 261 -32.11 48.22 -3.52
C ALA A 261 -31.70 49.70 -3.72
N ASP A 262 -30.60 49.95 -4.43
CA ASP A 262 -30.12 51.30 -4.75
C ASP A 262 -31.06 52.03 -5.72
N ASP A 263 -31.57 51.34 -6.74
CA ASP A 263 -32.49 51.91 -7.72
C ASP A 263 -33.86 52.19 -7.11
N GLU A 264 -34.38 51.30 -6.26
CA GLU A 264 -35.59 51.56 -5.48
C GLU A 264 -35.43 52.75 -4.53
N ARG A 265 -34.26 52.88 -3.87
CA ARG A 265 -33.99 54.02 -2.98
C ARG A 265 -34.01 55.32 -3.77
N LYS A 266 -33.34 55.38 -4.93
CA LYS A 266 -33.38 56.55 -5.83
C LYS A 266 -34.81 56.86 -6.29
N ALA A 267 -35.58 55.85 -6.69
CA ALA A 267 -36.97 56.04 -7.10
C ALA A 267 -37.86 56.61 -5.97
N ARG A 268 -37.67 56.14 -4.72
CA ARG A 268 -38.36 56.69 -3.54
C ARG A 268 -37.97 58.15 -3.27
N GLU A 269 -36.69 58.48 -3.36
CA GLU A 269 -36.19 59.86 -3.18
C GLU A 269 -36.74 60.81 -4.27
N GLU A 270 -36.79 60.37 -5.52
CA GLU A 270 -37.37 61.13 -6.63
C GLU A 270 -38.88 61.34 -6.46
N ALA A 271 -39.61 60.30 -6.03
CA ALA A 271 -41.03 60.40 -5.74
C ALA A 271 -41.32 61.40 -4.61
N GLN A 272 -40.52 61.38 -3.54
CA GLN A 272 -40.62 62.34 -2.44
C GLN A 272 -40.36 63.79 -2.91
N LYS A 273 -39.30 64.01 -3.72
CA LYS A 273 -39.02 65.34 -4.30
C LYS A 273 -40.17 65.85 -5.16
N LYS A 274 -40.76 64.99 -6.00
CA LYS A 274 -41.92 65.35 -6.84
C LYS A 274 -43.15 65.68 -5.98
N ALA A 275 -43.45 64.88 -4.96
CA ALA A 275 -44.56 65.14 -4.05
C ALA A 275 -44.40 66.46 -3.27
N GLN A 276 -43.17 66.79 -2.84
CA GLN A 276 -42.88 68.03 -2.13
C GLN A 276 -43.03 69.25 -3.05
N ALA A 277 -42.51 69.18 -4.29
CA ALA A 277 -42.69 70.22 -5.28
C ALA A 277 -44.17 70.47 -5.63
N GLU A 278 -44.99 69.41 -5.73
CA GLU A 278 -46.43 69.54 -5.98
C GLU A 278 -47.17 70.15 -4.78
N ALA A 279 -46.80 69.77 -3.56
CA ALA A 279 -47.37 70.35 -2.34
C ALA A 279 -47.05 71.85 -2.21
N ASP A 280 -45.81 72.24 -2.50
CA ASP A 280 -45.39 73.65 -2.47
C ASP A 280 -46.11 74.48 -3.55
N ARG A 281 -46.30 73.91 -4.75
CA ARG A 281 -47.10 74.54 -5.81
C ARG A 281 -48.55 74.77 -5.40
N LYS A 282 -49.22 73.78 -4.81
CA LYS A 282 -50.61 73.92 -4.32
C LYS A 282 -50.74 74.96 -3.20
N LYS A 283 -49.73 75.06 -2.32
CA LYS A 283 -49.67 76.11 -1.29
C LYS A 283 -49.55 77.51 -1.90
N ALA A 284 -48.66 77.69 -2.89
CA ALA A 284 -48.51 78.96 -3.58
C ALA A 284 -49.80 79.40 -4.32
N GLU A 285 -50.46 78.46 -5.03
CA GLU A 285 -51.72 78.73 -5.73
C GLU A 285 -52.84 79.16 -4.77
N SER A 286 -52.99 78.47 -3.62
CA SER A 286 -54.01 78.79 -2.60
C SER A 286 -53.76 80.09 -1.83
N GLN A 287 -52.52 80.56 -1.73
CA GLN A 287 -52.20 81.89 -1.19
C GLN A 287 -52.59 83.00 -2.17
N SER A 288 -52.33 82.85 -3.48
CA SER A 288 -52.72 83.86 -4.47
C SER A 288 -54.24 84.06 -4.59
N SER A 289 -55.03 83.00 -4.39
CA SER A 289 -56.50 83.08 -4.40
C SER A 289 -57.08 83.81 -3.19
N LYS A 290 -56.37 83.82 -2.04
CA LYS A 290 -56.78 84.59 -0.85
C LYS A 290 -56.50 86.08 -0.97
N ASP A 291 -55.41 86.45 -1.63
CA ASP A 291 -55.06 87.86 -1.85
C ASP A 291 -55.99 88.53 -2.87
N ASN A 292 -56.52 87.78 -3.85
CA ASN A 292 -57.48 88.29 -4.83
C ASN A 292 -58.90 88.52 -4.24
N ASP A 293 -59.33 87.69 -3.27
CA ASP A 293 -60.63 87.83 -2.60
C ASP A 293 -60.63 88.99 -1.57
N GLY A 294 -59.45 89.35 -1.05
CA GLY A 294 -59.25 90.55 -0.22
C GLY A 294 -59.37 91.86 -1.01
N ASN A 295 -58.96 91.87 -2.28
CA ASN A 295 -58.98 93.06 -3.14
C ASN A 295 -60.38 93.35 -3.73
N ALA A 296 -61.16 92.31 -4.05
CA ALA A 296 -62.55 92.48 -4.51
C ALA A 296 -63.50 93.05 -3.44
N ASN A 297 -63.15 92.91 -2.15
CA ASN A 297 -63.93 93.44 -1.03
C ASN A 297 -63.53 94.87 -0.62
N GLN A 298 -62.49 95.44 -1.26
CA GLN A 298 -62.04 96.81 -1.05
C GLN A 298 -62.60 97.77 -2.10
N ASP A 299 -62.77 97.33 -3.35
CA ASP A 299 -63.41 98.13 -4.42
C ASP A 299 -64.92 98.33 -4.21
N ASN A 300 -65.59 97.47 -3.45
CA ASN A 300 -67.03 97.63 -3.16
C ASN A 300 -67.33 98.54 -1.94
N LYS A 301 -66.29 99.04 -1.25
CA LYS A 301 -66.45 99.99 -0.12
C LYS A 301 -66.26 101.46 -0.52
N ASP A 302 -65.64 101.73 -1.67
CA ASP A 302 -65.45 103.10 -2.15
C ASP A 302 -66.56 103.59 -3.10
N ASN A 303 -67.48 102.71 -3.53
CA ASN A 303 -68.61 103.09 -4.39
C ASN A 303 -69.90 103.50 -3.63
N ASP A 304 -69.89 103.43 -2.29
CA ASP A 304 -71.04 103.74 -1.42
C ASP A 304 -70.89 105.10 -0.69
N ARG A 305 -69.98 105.95 -1.18
CA ARG A 305 -69.63 107.26 -0.58
C ARG A 305 -69.88 108.47 -1.49
N ARG A 306 -70.74 108.36 -2.51
CA ARG A 306 -71.10 109.49 -3.37
C ARG A 306 -72.59 109.69 -3.52
#